data_AF-A0A7S4HRB6-F1
#
_entry.id   AF-A0A7S4HRB6-F1
#
_cell.length_a   1.000
_cell.length_b   1.000
_cell.length_c   1.000
_cell.angle_alpha   90.00
_cell.angle_beta   90.00
_cell.angle_gamma   90.00
#
_symmetry.space_group_name_H-M   'P 1'
#
loop_
_entity.id
_entity.type
_entity.pdbx_description
1 polymer ?
#
loop_
_entity_poly.entity_id
_entity_poly.type
_entity_poly.pdbx_seq_one_letter_code
_entity_poly.pdbx_strand_id
1 'polypeptide(L)'
;ARQLCLVSHEMFAAIECKELIGLGWTKPDKATRSPNVIKMIHYSNQVSNWVCSTILAQSSNKKKIRMYEKFVDLSLECMDLKNFNSLMEIIGGLQSNSLLKFSKNWPNFTAASNPYVDKVEKISRMLITRNKAELREKLRYATLPAVPFLGMFLQDLLFLEEGNKDQIDGLVNFRKCSMIAATLKEIKRFQQVPYAFHPVKELKNY
;
A
#
# COMPACT_ATOMS: atom_id res chain seq x y z
N ALA A 1 0.85 13.88 4.96
CA ALA A 1 1.79 12.77 4.72
C ALA A 1 2.38 12.19 6.00
N ARG A 2 3.05 12.99 6.85
CA ARG A 2 3.72 12.51 8.09
C ARG A 2 2.83 11.68 9.02
N GLN A 3 1.57 12.09 9.25
CA GLN A 3 0.65 11.32 10.10
C GLN A 3 0.25 9.97 9.48
N LEU A 4 0.06 9.90 8.16
CA LEU A 4 -0.13 8.63 7.45
C LEU A 4 1.10 7.71 7.62
N CYS A 5 2.31 8.28 7.59
CA CYS A 5 3.54 7.51 7.83
C CYS A 5 3.57 6.89 9.23
N LEU A 6 3.18 7.65 10.25
CA LEU A 6 3.09 7.15 11.63
C LEU A 6 2.09 5.99 11.74
N VAL A 7 0.86 6.18 11.22
CA VAL A 7 -0.20 5.16 11.30
C VAL A 7 0.15 3.92 10.48
N SER A 8 0.60 4.09 9.24
CA SER A 8 0.97 2.95 8.38
C SER A 8 2.16 2.18 8.95
N HIS A 9 3.16 2.85 9.52
CA HIS A 9 4.27 2.16 10.19
C HIS A 9 3.79 1.43 11.45
N GLU A 10 2.96 2.05 12.29
CA GLU A 10 2.37 1.42 13.48
C GLU A 10 1.65 0.11 13.12
N MET A 11 0.79 0.15 12.09
CA MET A 11 0.08 -1.04 11.62
C MET A 11 1.01 -2.09 11.00
N PHE A 12 1.97 -1.66 10.16
CA PHE A 12 2.90 -2.57 9.52
C PHE A 12 3.82 -3.26 10.54
N ALA A 13 4.30 -2.53 11.54
CA ALA A 13 5.16 -3.04 12.61
C ALA A 13 4.45 -4.02 13.55
N ALA A 14 3.12 -3.91 13.69
CA ALA A 14 2.32 -4.82 14.49
C ALA A 14 2.17 -6.22 13.86
N ILE A 15 2.45 -6.39 12.56
CA ILE A 15 2.29 -7.68 11.87
C ILE A 15 3.36 -8.66 12.35
N GLU A 16 2.91 -9.80 12.88
CA GLU A 16 3.79 -10.88 13.32
C GLU A 16 4.07 -11.89 12.20
N CYS A 17 5.23 -12.55 12.24
CA CYS A 17 5.58 -13.57 11.24
C CYS A 17 4.59 -14.74 11.21
N LYS A 18 4.02 -15.11 12.37
CA LYS A 18 3.02 -16.19 12.47
C LYS A 18 1.74 -15.90 11.67
N GLU A 19 1.41 -14.62 11.49
CA GLU A 19 0.26 -14.19 10.69
C GLU A 19 0.50 -14.37 9.18
N LEU A 20 1.76 -14.50 8.77
CA LEU A 20 2.23 -14.54 7.39
C LEU A 20 2.62 -15.94 6.90
N ILE A 21 2.71 -16.92 7.81
CA ILE A 21 3.06 -18.30 7.46
C ILE A 21 1.78 -19.09 7.17
N GLY A 22 1.81 -20.00 6.18
CA GLY A 22 0.68 -20.87 5.86
C GLY A 22 -0.53 -20.13 5.28
N LEU A 23 -0.31 -18.91 4.78
CA LEU A 23 -1.33 -18.07 4.13
C LEU A 23 -2.56 -17.80 5.02
N GLY A 24 -2.36 -17.55 6.31
CA GLY A 24 -3.47 -17.34 7.26
C GLY A 24 -4.51 -16.30 6.80
N TRP A 25 -4.06 -15.23 6.13
CA TRP A 25 -4.92 -14.15 5.64
C TRP A 25 -5.85 -14.55 4.48
N THR A 26 -5.61 -15.69 3.84
CA THR A 26 -6.46 -16.22 2.75
C THR A 26 -7.55 -17.17 3.25
N LYS A 27 -7.47 -17.62 4.51
CA LYS A 27 -8.38 -18.61 5.08
C LYS A 27 -9.71 -18.00 5.55
N PRO A 28 -10.78 -18.81 5.71
CA PRO A 28 -12.07 -18.31 6.22
C PRO A 28 -11.96 -17.63 7.60
N ASP A 29 -11.10 -18.16 8.48
CA ASP A 29 -10.81 -17.66 9.83
C ASP A 29 -9.65 -16.64 9.87
N LYS A 30 -9.37 -15.98 8.74
CA LYS A 30 -8.27 -15.00 8.58
C LYS A 30 -8.21 -13.90 9.64
N ALA A 31 -9.35 -13.46 10.16
CA ALA A 31 -9.40 -12.43 11.20
C ALA A 31 -8.77 -12.91 12.52
N THR A 32 -8.80 -14.22 12.78
CA THR A 32 -8.16 -14.84 13.95
C THR A 32 -6.71 -15.22 13.67
N ARG A 33 -6.42 -15.74 12.46
CA ARG A 33 -5.06 -16.17 12.08
C ARG A 33 -4.10 -15.02 11.80
N SER A 34 -4.60 -13.95 11.20
CA SER A 34 -3.80 -12.83 10.71
C SER A 34 -4.43 -11.48 11.04
N PRO A 35 -4.76 -11.20 12.32
CA PRO A 35 -5.53 -10.03 12.73
C PRO A 35 -4.91 -8.69 12.29
N ASN A 36 -3.59 -8.53 12.38
CA ASN A 36 -2.91 -7.27 12.03
C ASN A 36 -2.80 -7.11 10.51
N VAL A 37 -2.62 -8.19 9.77
CA VAL A 37 -2.67 -8.18 8.30
C VAL A 37 -4.05 -7.70 7.84
N ILE A 38 -5.11 -8.29 8.41
CA ILE A 38 -6.50 -7.91 8.10
C ILE A 38 -6.80 -6.47 8.51
N LYS A 39 -6.34 -6.03 9.68
CA LYS A 39 -6.46 -4.65 10.15
C LYS A 39 -5.82 -3.66 9.18
N MET A 40 -4.59 -3.93 8.73
CA MET A 40 -3.88 -3.07 7.78
C MET A 40 -4.59 -3.02 6.43
N ILE A 41 -5.06 -4.15 5.89
CA ILE A 41 -5.84 -4.19 4.65
C ILE A 41 -7.13 -3.36 4.77
N HIS A 42 -7.86 -3.49 5.88
CA HIS A 42 -9.07 -2.70 6.11
C HIS A 42 -8.76 -1.20 6.20
N TYR A 43 -7.66 -0.82 6.85
CA TYR A 43 -7.22 0.57 6.90
C TYR A 43 -6.89 1.09 5.49
N SER A 44 -6.14 0.33 4.69
CA SER A 44 -5.80 0.71 3.32
C SER A 44 -7.02 0.94 2.43
N ASN A 45 -8.04 0.10 2.57
CA ASN A 45 -9.32 0.27 1.87
C ASN A 45 -10.06 1.52 2.35
N GLN A 46 -10.05 1.80 3.65
CA GLN A 46 -10.65 3.02 4.21
C GLN A 46 -9.96 4.28 3.67
N VAL A 47 -8.62 4.31 3.62
CA VAL A 47 -7.88 5.45 3.06
C VAL A 47 -8.20 5.65 1.57
N SER A 48 -8.22 4.57 0.78
CA SER A 48 -8.60 4.63 -0.65
C SER A 48 -10.02 5.19 -0.83
N ASN A 49 -10.98 4.73 -0.01
CA ASN A 49 -12.36 5.19 -0.05
C ASN A 49 -12.49 6.64 0.42
N TRP A 50 -11.76 7.03 1.46
CA TRP A 50 -11.74 8.40 1.98
C TRP A 50 -11.23 9.40 0.93
N VAL A 51 -10.17 9.06 0.20
CA VAL A 51 -9.67 9.88 -0.92
C VAL A 51 -10.77 10.10 -1.96
N CYS A 52 -11.40 9.01 -2.41
CA CYS A 52 -12.46 9.08 -3.41
C CYS A 52 -13.68 9.87 -2.93
N SER A 53 -14.20 9.58 -1.74
CA SER A 53 -15.38 10.22 -1.17
C SER A 53 -15.15 11.71 -0.89
N THR A 54 -13.97 12.08 -0.36
CA THR A 54 -13.61 13.47 -0.06
C THR A 54 -13.58 14.33 -1.33
N ILE A 55 -13.08 13.77 -2.44
CA ILE A 55 -13.10 14.45 -3.74
C ILE A 55 -14.54 14.58 -4.24
N LEU A 56 -15.31 13.49 -4.27
CA LEU A 56 -16.67 13.50 -4.83
C LEU A 56 -17.66 14.38 -4.04
N ALA A 57 -17.44 14.53 -2.73
CA ALA A 57 -18.26 15.36 -1.85
C ALA A 57 -18.10 16.87 -2.10
N GLN A 58 -17.11 17.31 -2.88
CA GLN A 58 -16.92 18.73 -3.15
C GLN A 58 -18.08 19.32 -3.97
N SER A 59 -18.48 20.55 -3.63
CA SER A 59 -19.70 21.19 -4.16
C SER A 59 -19.65 21.57 -5.64
N SER A 60 -18.47 21.60 -6.28
CA SER A 60 -18.33 21.97 -7.70
C SER A 60 -17.15 21.26 -8.35
N ASN A 61 -17.18 21.08 -9.67
CA ASN A 61 -16.10 20.41 -10.42
C ASN A 61 -14.75 21.11 -10.21
N LYS A 62 -14.71 22.44 -10.14
CA LYS A 62 -13.49 23.19 -9.83
C LYS A 62 -12.91 22.82 -8.46
N LYS A 63 -13.74 22.63 -7.43
CA LYS A 63 -13.30 22.18 -6.11
C LYS A 63 -12.88 20.70 -6.11
N LYS A 64 -13.59 19.84 -6.86
CA LYS A 64 -13.23 18.42 -7.05
C LYS A 64 -11.83 18.27 -7.65
N ILE A 65 -11.55 19.00 -8.74
CA ILE A 65 -10.23 19.00 -9.39
C ILE A 65 -9.14 19.47 -8.41
N ARG A 66 -9.35 20.59 -7.70
CA ARG A 66 -8.38 21.06 -6.69
C ARG A 66 -8.13 20.05 -5.57
N MET A 67 -9.17 19.33 -5.13
CA MET A 67 -9.03 18.30 -4.11
C MET A 67 -8.26 17.09 -4.65
N TYR A 68 -8.54 16.68 -5.89
CA TYR A 68 -7.78 15.65 -6.58
C TYR A 68 -6.29 16.01 -6.63
N GLU A 69 -5.95 17.22 -7.08
CA GLU A 69 -4.57 17.71 -7.17
C GLU A 69 -3.86 17.68 -5.80
N LYS A 70 -4.55 18.10 -4.73
CA LYS A 70 -4.03 17.99 -3.35
C LYS A 70 -3.72 16.55 -2.94
N PHE A 71 -4.55 15.59 -3.32
CA PHE A 71 -4.28 14.18 -3.04
C PHE A 71 -3.11 13.64 -3.87
N VAL A 72 -2.92 14.12 -5.10
CA VAL A 72 -1.73 13.79 -5.89
C VAL A 72 -0.47 14.32 -5.21
N ASP A 73 -0.47 15.58 -4.76
CA ASP A 73 0.66 16.14 -4.00
C ASP A 73 0.91 15.36 -2.71
N LEU A 74 -0.14 15.00 -1.97
CA LEU A 74 -0.03 14.16 -0.79
C LEU A 74 0.60 12.79 -1.10
N SER A 75 0.29 12.21 -2.27
CA SER A 75 0.86 10.93 -2.70
C SER A 75 2.35 11.04 -3.00
N LEU A 76 2.79 12.15 -3.62
CA LEU A 76 4.20 12.44 -3.89
C LEU A 76 4.97 12.61 -2.58
N GLU A 77 4.42 13.36 -1.63
CA GLU A 77 5.00 13.49 -0.29
C GLU A 77 5.12 12.14 0.44
N CYS A 78 4.16 11.22 0.25
CA CYS A 78 4.28 9.87 0.79
C CYS A 78 5.41 9.07 0.11
N MET A 79 5.62 9.27 -1.19
CA MET A 79 6.73 8.68 -1.93
C MET A 79 8.09 9.18 -1.43
N ASP A 80 8.23 10.49 -1.24
CA ASP A 80 9.45 11.12 -0.74
C ASP A 80 9.78 10.67 0.70
N LEU A 81 8.75 10.48 1.51
CA LEU A 81 8.87 9.91 2.85
C LEU A 81 9.06 8.38 2.86
N LYS A 82 9.12 7.71 1.70
CA LYS A 82 9.24 6.24 1.55
C LYS A 82 8.09 5.46 2.21
N ASN A 83 6.91 6.08 2.33
CA ASN A 83 5.66 5.41 2.67
C ASN A 83 4.94 4.96 1.40
N PHE A 84 5.43 3.87 0.82
CA PHE A 84 4.87 3.27 -0.39
C PHE A 84 3.50 2.61 -0.16
N ASN A 85 3.18 2.25 1.09
CA ASN A 85 1.85 1.76 1.42
C ASN A 85 0.79 2.85 1.23
N SER A 86 0.95 4.02 1.87
CA SER A 86 -0.01 5.12 1.69
C SER A 86 0.00 5.74 0.30
N LEU A 87 1.14 5.71 -0.38
CA LEU A 87 1.18 6.03 -1.80
C LEU A 87 0.21 5.14 -2.59
N MET A 88 0.25 3.82 -2.38
CA MET A 88 -0.63 2.87 -3.05
C MET A 88 -2.11 3.09 -2.69
N GLU A 89 -2.40 3.39 -1.43
CA GLU A 89 -3.76 3.71 -0.95
C GLU A 89 -4.34 4.95 -1.64
N ILE A 90 -3.55 6.03 -1.70
CA ILE A 90 -3.99 7.29 -2.31
C ILE A 90 -4.19 7.11 -3.82
N ILE A 91 -3.23 6.49 -4.51
CA ILE A 91 -3.35 6.21 -5.95
C ILE A 91 -4.54 5.29 -6.24
N GLY A 92 -4.78 4.27 -5.40
CA GLY A 92 -5.95 3.40 -5.48
C GLY A 92 -7.27 4.17 -5.38
N GLY A 93 -7.36 5.15 -4.47
CA GLY A 93 -8.52 6.04 -4.37
C GLY A 93 -8.70 6.94 -5.59
N LEU A 94 -7.60 7.54 -6.08
CA LEU A 94 -7.58 8.42 -7.26
C LEU A 94 -7.89 7.69 -8.58
N GLN A 95 -7.68 6.38 -8.63
CA GLN A 95 -8.00 5.52 -9.77
C GLN A 95 -9.22 4.62 -9.53
N SER A 96 -9.98 4.87 -8.47
CA SER A 96 -11.20 4.11 -8.20
C SER A 96 -12.21 4.26 -9.34
N ASN A 97 -12.92 3.18 -9.66
CA ASN A 97 -13.92 3.17 -10.73
C ASN A 97 -14.97 4.28 -10.57
N SER A 98 -15.39 4.55 -9.34
CA SER A 98 -16.32 5.64 -9.02
C SER A 98 -15.76 7.00 -9.45
N LEU A 99 -14.53 7.32 -9.06
CA LEU A 99 -13.91 8.60 -9.39
C LEU A 99 -13.70 8.74 -10.89
N LEU A 100 -13.15 7.71 -11.55
CA LEU A 100 -12.93 7.68 -13.00
C LEU A 100 -14.23 7.82 -13.79
N LYS A 101 -15.35 7.26 -13.30
CA LYS A 101 -16.66 7.42 -13.94
C LYS A 101 -17.17 8.85 -13.84
N PHE A 102 -17.12 9.46 -12.66
CA PHE A 102 -17.64 10.81 -12.44
C PHE A 102 -16.75 11.89 -13.04
N SER A 103 -15.43 11.68 -13.08
CA SER A 103 -14.47 12.66 -13.58
C SER A 103 -14.59 12.92 -15.09
N LYS A 104 -15.19 12.00 -15.86
CA LYS A 104 -15.50 12.20 -17.29
C LYS A 104 -16.34 13.45 -17.57
N ASN A 105 -17.13 13.91 -16.60
CA ASN A 105 -17.98 15.09 -16.73
C ASN A 105 -17.31 16.37 -16.21
N TRP A 106 -16.05 16.31 -15.79
CA TRP A 106 -15.33 17.48 -15.29
C TRP A 106 -14.66 18.21 -16.45
N PRO A 107 -14.92 19.52 -16.64
CA PRO A 107 -14.30 20.28 -17.72
C PRO A 107 -12.77 20.24 -17.64
N ASN A 108 -12.10 20.01 -18.76
CA ASN A 108 -10.63 20.02 -18.87
C ASN A 108 -9.92 19.10 -17.85
N PHE A 109 -10.51 17.95 -17.56
CA PHE A 109 -9.92 16.94 -16.68
C PHE A 109 -9.43 15.72 -17.47
N THR A 110 -8.39 15.94 -18.29
CA THR A 110 -7.70 14.90 -19.06
C THR A 110 -6.18 15.04 -18.88
N ALA A 111 -5.41 13.99 -19.18
CA ALA A 111 -3.94 14.06 -19.12
C ALA A 111 -3.34 15.19 -19.98
N ALA A 112 -3.98 15.49 -21.13
CA ALA A 112 -3.55 16.58 -22.02
C ALA A 112 -3.82 17.98 -21.44
N SER A 113 -4.83 18.12 -20.58
CA SER A 113 -5.28 19.42 -20.05
C SER A 113 -4.94 19.63 -18.57
N ASN A 114 -4.65 18.56 -17.83
CA ASN A 114 -4.26 18.60 -16.43
C ASN A 114 -3.06 17.65 -16.17
N PRO A 115 -1.87 18.20 -15.84
CA PRO A 115 -0.66 17.40 -15.64
C PRO A 115 -0.74 16.46 -14.42
N TYR A 116 -1.64 16.71 -13.47
CA TYR A 116 -1.83 15.82 -12.33
C TYR A 116 -2.44 14.47 -12.72
N VAL A 117 -3.26 14.43 -13.78
CA VAL A 117 -3.79 13.17 -14.32
C VAL A 117 -2.66 12.32 -14.90
N ASP A 118 -1.78 12.91 -15.70
CA ASP A 118 -0.58 12.24 -16.24
C ASP A 118 0.37 11.77 -15.13
N LYS A 119 0.56 12.57 -14.06
CA LYS A 119 1.33 12.15 -12.89
C LYS A 119 0.76 10.89 -12.26
N VAL A 120 -0.56 10.82 -12.04
CA VAL A 120 -1.21 9.64 -11.45
C VAL A 120 -1.04 8.42 -12.35
N GLU A 121 -1.18 8.55 -13.67
CA GLU A 121 -0.94 7.45 -14.61
C GLU A 121 0.51 6.95 -14.58
N LYS A 122 1.49 7.85 -14.48
CA LYS A 122 2.92 7.50 -14.36
C LYS A 122 3.21 6.76 -13.06
N ILE A 123 2.73 7.29 -11.93
CA ILE A 123 2.91 6.66 -10.60
C ILE A 123 2.22 5.30 -10.57
N SER A 124 0.99 5.22 -11.08
CA SER A 124 0.25 3.96 -11.16
C SER A 124 1.01 2.89 -11.94
N ARG A 125 1.54 3.24 -13.13
CA ARG A 125 2.39 2.32 -13.92
C ARG A 125 3.60 1.83 -13.11
N MET A 126 4.33 2.72 -12.44
CA MET A 126 5.45 2.34 -11.56
C MET A 126 5.03 1.34 -10.47
N LEU A 127 3.84 1.50 -9.90
CA LEU A 127 3.33 0.67 -8.80
C LEU A 127 2.78 -0.69 -9.23
N ILE A 128 2.42 -0.89 -10.51
CA ILE A 128 1.74 -2.12 -10.98
C ILE A 128 2.49 -2.89 -12.06
N THR A 129 3.34 -2.24 -12.86
CA THR A 129 3.99 -2.86 -14.02
C THR A 129 5.07 -3.86 -13.61
N ARG A 130 5.23 -4.96 -14.38
CA ARG A 130 6.27 -6.00 -14.22
C ARG A 130 6.39 -6.52 -12.77
N ASN A 131 5.26 -6.87 -12.14
CA ASN A 131 5.22 -7.27 -10.73
C ASN A 131 5.86 -6.23 -9.79
N LYS A 132 5.55 -4.94 -10.01
CA LYS A 132 6.03 -3.82 -9.20
C LYS A 132 7.57 -3.72 -9.20
N ALA A 133 8.22 -3.99 -10.33
CA ALA A 133 9.69 -4.08 -10.43
C ALA A 133 10.39 -2.81 -9.90
N GLU A 134 9.91 -1.64 -10.29
CA GLU A 134 10.49 -0.36 -9.86
C GLU A 134 10.26 -0.10 -8.37
N LEU A 135 9.07 -0.41 -7.83
CA LEU A 135 8.81 -0.35 -6.39
C LEU A 135 9.74 -1.28 -5.60
N ARG A 136 9.95 -2.51 -6.09
CA ARG A 136 10.87 -3.49 -5.48
C ARG A 136 12.30 -2.97 -5.48
N GLU A 137 12.74 -2.36 -6.59
CA GLU A 137 14.07 -1.76 -6.69
C GLU A 137 14.24 -0.60 -5.71
N LYS A 138 13.26 0.31 -5.62
CA LYS A 138 13.26 1.40 -4.63
C LYS A 138 13.35 0.87 -3.20
N LEU A 139 12.60 -0.19 -2.87
CA LEU A 139 12.64 -0.82 -1.54
C LEU A 139 13.95 -1.54 -1.23
N ARG A 140 14.60 -2.14 -2.24
CA ARG A 140 15.92 -2.77 -2.08
C ARG A 140 16.97 -1.77 -1.61
N TYR A 141 16.95 -0.55 -2.15
CA TYR A 141 17.93 0.50 -1.82
C TYR A 141 17.39 1.54 -0.81
N ALA A 142 16.17 1.36 -0.28
CA ALA A 142 15.58 2.29 0.65
C ALA A 142 16.33 2.30 2.00
N THR A 143 16.74 3.50 2.42
CA THR A 143 17.14 3.76 3.80
C THR A 143 15.91 3.76 4.71
N LEU A 144 16.05 3.34 5.96
CA LEU A 144 14.97 3.42 6.94
C LEU A 144 14.86 4.85 7.52
N PRO A 145 13.68 5.28 8.01
CA PRO A 145 12.40 4.58 7.99
C PRO A 145 11.79 4.49 6.58
N ALA A 146 11.04 3.42 6.32
CA ALA A 146 10.27 3.20 5.10
C ALA A 146 9.12 2.23 5.38
N VAL A 147 7.98 2.40 4.69
CA VAL A 147 6.83 1.49 4.81
C VAL A 147 6.52 0.91 3.42
N PRO A 148 6.82 -0.37 3.19
CA PRO A 148 6.54 -1.02 1.92
C PRO A 148 5.04 -1.31 1.75
N PHE A 149 4.60 -1.49 0.51
CA PHE A 149 3.25 -1.98 0.24
C PHE A 149 3.12 -3.46 0.64
N LEU A 150 2.36 -3.76 1.70
CA LEU A 150 2.22 -5.10 2.26
C LEU A 150 1.74 -6.13 1.22
N GLY A 151 0.82 -5.74 0.34
CA GLY A 151 0.25 -6.64 -0.67
C GLY A 151 1.30 -7.25 -1.61
N MET A 152 2.44 -6.59 -1.80
CA MET A 152 3.57 -7.16 -2.55
C MET A 152 4.15 -8.41 -1.87
N PHE A 153 4.39 -8.35 -0.57
CA PHE A 153 4.91 -9.49 0.18
C PHE A 153 3.89 -10.61 0.34
N LEU A 154 2.61 -10.27 0.51
CA LEU A 154 1.54 -11.28 0.56
C LEU A 154 1.45 -12.06 -0.76
N GLN A 155 1.62 -11.36 -1.90
CA GLN A 155 1.70 -12.02 -3.21
C GLN A 155 2.92 -12.94 -3.30
N ASP A 156 4.10 -12.48 -2.88
CA ASP A 156 5.31 -13.30 -2.91
C ASP A 156 5.16 -14.56 -2.05
N LEU A 157 4.65 -14.43 -0.83
CA LEU A 157 4.40 -15.56 0.06
C LEU A 157 3.37 -16.54 -0.54
N LEU A 158 2.30 -16.03 -1.16
CA LEU A 158 1.33 -16.86 -1.87
C LEU A 158 1.99 -17.68 -2.99
N PHE A 159 2.78 -17.03 -3.84
CA PHE A 159 3.50 -17.71 -4.93
C PHE A 159 4.50 -18.76 -4.40
N LEU A 160 5.20 -18.46 -3.31
CA LEU A 160 6.12 -19.40 -2.70
C LEU A 160 5.41 -20.62 -2.10
N GLU A 161 4.27 -20.39 -1.44
CA GLU A 161 3.48 -21.43 -0.80
C GLU A 161 2.82 -22.36 -1.83
N GLU A 162 2.21 -21.81 -2.88
CA GLU A 162 1.52 -22.59 -3.91
C GLU A 162 2.48 -23.20 -4.95
N GLY A 163 3.60 -22.54 -5.23
CA GLY A 163 4.58 -22.98 -6.22
C GLY A 163 5.56 -24.04 -5.73
N ASN A 164 5.62 -24.32 -4.42
CA ASN A 164 6.58 -25.26 -3.83
C ASN A 164 5.88 -26.23 -2.88
N LYS A 165 6.14 -27.53 -3.05
CA LYS A 165 5.66 -28.58 -2.13
C LYS A 165 6.30 -28.42 -0.75
N ASP A 166 5.55 -28.74 0.31
CA ASP A 166 6.06 -28.75 1.68
C ASP A 166 7.08 -29.86 1.92
N GLN A 167 6.97 -30.96 1.16
CA GLN A 167 7.88 -32.09 1.24
C GLN A 167 8.39 -32.50 -0.15
N ILE A 168 9.64 -32.96 -0.18
CA ILE A 168 10.29 -33.61 -1.32
C ILE A 168 10.78 -34.95 -0.81
N ASP A 169 10.35 -36.05 -1.44
CA ASP A 169 10.69 -37.43 -1.06
C ASP A 169 10.41 -37.75 0.42
N GLY A 170 9.31 -37.21 0.96
CA GLY A 170 8.90 -37.41 2.35
C GLY A 170 9.66 -36.56 3.39
N LEU A 171 10.64 -35.77 2.95
CA LEU A 171 11.42 -34.87 3.80
C LEU A 171 10.95 -33.42 3.64
N VAL A 172 11.10 -32.62 4.70
CA VAL A 172 10.75 -31.19 4.68
C VAL A 172 11.54 -30.47 3.60
N ASN A 173 10.84 -29.69 2.77
CA ASN A 173 11.45 -28.85 1.75
C ASN A 173 12.10 -27.60 2.38
N PHE A 174 13.32 -27.73 2.89
CA PHE A 174 14.08 -26.62 3.49
C PHE A 174 14.35 -25.46 2.51
N ARG A 175 14.34 -25.72 1.19
CA ARG A 175 14.45 -24.66 0.19
C ARG A 175 13.22 -23.74 0.25
N LYS A 176 12.01 -24.31 0.30
CA LYS A 176 10.77 -23.54 0.50
C LYS A 176 10.82 -22.72 1.79
N CYS A 177 11.19 -23.36 2.91
CA CYS A 177 11.32 -22.69 4.20
C CYS A 177 12.31 -21.50 4.14
N SER A 178 13.45 -21.67 3.48
CA SER A 178 14.47 -20.63 3.34
C SER A 178 13.98 -19.44 2.51
N MET A 179 13.24 -19.69 1.44
CA MET A 179 12.65 -18.63 0.61
C MET A 179 11.59 -17.83 1.37
N ILE A 180 10.69 -18.51 2.09
CA ILE A 180 9.70 -17.86 2.96
C ILE A 180 10.41 -17.03 4.05
N ALA A 181 11.42 -17.60 4.71
CA ALA A 181 12.17 -16.91 5.75
C ALA A 181 12.88 -15.66 5.22
N ALA A 182 13.40 -15.67 3.99
CA ALA A 182 14.00 -14.48 3.37
C ALA A 182 12.97 -13.34 3.20
N THR A 183 11.76 -13.66 2.74
CA THR A 183 10.66 -12.68 2.64
C THR A 183 10.27 -12.11 4.01
N LEU A 184 10.16 -12.96 5.04
CA LEU A 184 9.84 -12.53 6.40
C LEU A 184 10.94 -11.64 7.01
N LYS A 185 12.22 -11.92 6.71
CA LYS A 185 13.35 -11.09 7.13
C LYS A 185 13.28 -9.70 6.51
N GLU A 186 12.91 -9.57 5.23
CA GLU A 186 12.71 -8.26 4.60
C GLU A 186 11.57 -7.49 5.23
N ILE A 187 10.44 -8.13 5.55
CA ILE A 187 9.35 -7.50 6.29
C ILE A 187 9.87 -6.98 7.63
N LYS A 188 10.57 -7.82 8.39
CA LYS A 188 11.15 -7.46 9.69
C LYS A 188 12.13 -6.29 9.59
N ARG A 189 12.95 -6.21 8.54
CA ARG A 189 13.87 -5.07 8.29
C ARG A 189 13.11 -3.74 8.28
N PHE A 190 11.97 -3.66 7.60
CA PHE A 190 11.15 -2.45 7.53
C PHE A 190 10.37 -2.14 8.81
N GLN A 191 10.23 -3.08 9.74
CA GLN A 191 9.55 -2.85 11.03
C GLN A 191 10.48 -2.26 12.11
N GLN A 192 11.80 -2.23 11.89
CA GLN A 192 12.78 -1.92 12.94
C GLN A 192 12.85 -0.45 13.34
N VAL A 193 12.69 0.47 12.39
CA VAL A 193 12.96 1.90 12.60
C VAL A 193 11.70 2.70 12.32
N PRO A 194 11.04 3.23 13.37
CA PRO A 194 9.86 4.07 13.19
C PRO A 194 10.21 5.46 12.67
N TYR A 195 9.22 6.18 12.13
CA TYR A 195 9.37 7.58 11.80
C TYR A 195 9.45 8.45 13.06
N ALA A 196 10.43 9.36 13.10
CA ALA A 196 10.61 10.35 14.17
C ALA A 196 9.79 11.63 13.91
N PHE A 197 8.47 11.49 13.71
CA PHE A 197 7.56 12.63 13.54
C PHE A 197 6.71 12.85 14.79
N HIS A 198 6.36 14.11 15.07
CA HIS A 198 5.44 14.43 16.15
C HIS A 198 4.00 14.03 15.77
N PRO A 199 3.31 13.22 16.60
CA PRO A 199 1.90 12.90 16.37
C PRO A 199 1.02 14.14 16.53
N VAL A 200 0.03 14.30 15.65
CA VAL A 200 -0.99 15.36 15.75
C VAL A 200 -2.34 14.67 15.98
N LYS A 201 -2.88 14.76 17.20
CA LYS A 201 -4.04 13.96 17.63
C LYS A 201 -5.29 14.26 16.82
N GLU A 202 -5.47 15.52 16.45
CA GLU A 202 -6.60 16.04 15.67
C GLU A 202 -6.67 15.40 14.28
N LEU A 203 -5.51 15.08 13.70
CA LEU A 203 -5.40 14.45 12.38
C LEU A 203 -5.43 12.92 12.44
N LYS A 204 -5.21 12.31 13.62
CA LYS A 204 -5.32 10.84 13.79
C LYS A 204 -6.78 10.38 13.80
N ASN A 205 -7.70 11.26 14.18
CA ASN A 205 -9.13 10.99 14.34
C ASN A 205 -10.00 11.53 13.18
N TYR A 206 -9.38 12.14 12.16
CA TYR A 206 -10.03 12.67 10.96
C TYR A 206 -10.06 11.62 9.85
#